data_AF-A0A920K4Z0-F1
#
_entry.id   AF-A0A920K4Z0-F1
#
_cell.length_a   1.000
_cell.length_b   1.000
_cell.length_c   1.000
_cell.angle_alpha   90.00
_cell.angle_beta   90.00
_cell.angle_gamma   90.00
#
_symmetry.space_group_name_H-M   'P 1'
#
loop_
_entity.id
_entity.type
_entity.pdbx_description
1 polymer ?
#
loop_
_entity_poly.entity_id
_entity_poly.type
_entity_poly.pdbx_seq_one_letter_code
_entity_poly.pdbx_strand_id
1 'polypeptide(L)'
;MMARNDAGFYLELQPSKIEGFQKTIKKLREVIEITKNDVRKFKRLQKEVRSYDGLPLRGPLSDIEVAKLVTRIQNLPGVEVRPRLIRSYPLGVSSSHVLGHIGRISEDDLLRQKKQNNAKQYRGFTHIGKLGVEESYENLLRGKIGYQHVEVTAGGKMIRELNNSLPVPGKSIALTIDAKLQRLVEDSFGKRKGGLVAIEPSTGEILAFVSMPNFDPNAFIDGIDQKIWEELNTSPDKPLLNRPLKGLYPPGSTYKNPLWR
;
A
#
# COMPACT_ATOMS: atom_id res chain seq x y z
N MET A 1 -7.55 9.77 -13.52
CA MET A 1 -7.58 9.29 -12.12
C MET A 1 -6.20 8.73 -11.79
N MET A 2 -5.55 9.21 -10.73
CA MET A 2 -4.13 8.90 -10.46
C MET A 2 -3.91 7.71 -9.53
N ALA A 3 -4.78 7.51 -8.53
CA ALA A 3 -4.83 6.34 -7.66
C ALA A 3 -6.28 5.94 -7.41
N ARG A 4 -6.56 4.63 -7.28
CA ARG A 4 -7.90 4.10 -7.02
C ARG A 4 -7.83 2.80 -6.21
N ASN A 5 -8.98 2.33 -5.76
CA ASN A 5 -9.10 1.03 -5.11
C ASN A 5 -9.88 0.09 -6.04
N ASP A 6 -9.25 -0.99 -6.49
CA ASP A 6 -9.84 -2.03 -7.32
C ASP A 6 -10.25 -3.22 -6.44
N ALA A 7 -11.30 -3.95 -6.83
CA ALA A 7 -11.66 -5.19 -6.14
C ALA A 7 -10.71 -6.31 -6.57
N GLY A 8 -10.15 -7.03 -5.61
CA GLY A 8 -9.36 -8.23 -5.86
C GLY A 8 -9.56 -9.27 -4.76
N PHE A 9 -8.95 -10.43 -4.94
CA PHE A 9 -9.16 -11.56 -4.03
C PHE A 9 -7.93 -11.83 -3.18
N TYR A 10 -8.16 -12.14 -1.90
CA TYR A 10 -7.14 -12.60 -0.97
C TYR A 10 -7.49 -13.98 -0.45
N LEU A 11 -6.46 -14.80 -0.25
CA LEU A 11 -6.56 -16.04 0.51
C LEU A 11 -6.49 -15.69 1.99
N GLU A 12 -7.53 -16.03 2.74
CA GLU A 12 -7.64 -15.81 4.17
C GLU A 12 -7.69 -17.11 4.95
N LEU A 13 -7.12 -17.07 6.15
CA LEU A 13 -7.22 -18.16 7.11
C LEU A 13 -7.88 -17.66 8.38
N GLN A 14 -8.86 -18.41 8.87
CA GLN A 14 -9.47 -18.21 10.18
C GLN A 14 -8.79 -19.13 11.20
N PRO A 15 -7.91 -18.62 12.07
CA PRO A 15 -7.07 -19.46 12.93
C PRO A 15 -7.86 -20.38 13.87
N SER A 16 -9.07 -20.00 14.26
CA SER A 16 -9.94 -20.77 15.15
C SER A 16 -10.58 -21.99 14.50
N LYS A 17 -10.65 -22.05 13.17
CA LYS A 17 -11.32 -23.14 12.42
C LYS A 17 -10.36 -24.10 11.71
N ILE A 18 -9.08 -23.76 11.60
CA ILE A 18 -8.11 -24.59 10.88
C ILE A 18 -7.68 -25.82 11.69
N GLU A 19 -7.71 -27.00 11.07
CA GLU A 19 -7.22 -28.27 11.63
C GLU A 19 -5.69 -28.40 11.56
N GLY A 20 -5.00 -27.44 12.18
CA GLY A 20 -3.54 -27.39 12.26
C GLY A 20 -2.88 -26.58 11.14
N PHE A 21 -2.26 -25.47 11.53
CA PHE A 21 -1.68 -24.48 10.62
C PHE A 21 -0.69 -25.07 9.60
N GLN A 22 0.26 -25.91 10.04
CA GLN A 22 1.28 -26.45 9.13
C GLN A 22 0.69 -27.41 8.09
N LYS A 23 -0.31 -28.21 8.47
CA LYS A 23 -1.00 -29.13 7.56
C LYS A 23 -1.77 -28.35 6.50
N THR A 24 -2.49 -27.31 6.91
CA THR A 24 -3.22 -26.42 5.99
C THR A 24 -2.27 -25.71 5.02
N ILE A 25 -1.17 -25.13 5.50
CA ILE A 25 -0.18 -24.48 4.63
C ILE A 25 0.45 -25.45 3.63
N LYS A 26 0.75 -26.69 4.05
CA LYS A 26 1.29 -27.72 3.14
C LYS A 26 0.31 -28.00 2.00
N LYS A 27 -0.97 -28.23 2.30
CA LYS A 27 -2.01 -28.47 1.29
C LYS A 27 -2.19 -27.27 0.36
N LEU A 28 -2.15 -26.04 0.89
CA LEU A 28 -2.31 -24.84 0.07
C LEU A 28 -1.13 -24.60 -0.88
N ARG A 29 0.08 -24.98 -0.48
CA ARG A 29 1.28 -24.93 -1.34
C ARG A 29 1.22 -25.87 -2.54
N GLU A 30 0.38 -26.89 -2.51
CA GLU A 30 0.13 -27.78 -3.65
C GLU A 30 -0.80 -27.14 -4.71
N VAL A 31 -1.40 -25.99 -4.40
CA VAL A 31 -2.38 -25.30 -5.26
C VAL A 31 -1.81 -24.00 -5.82
N ILE A 32 -1.22 -23.20 -4.93
CA ILE A 32 -0.65 -21.90 -5.24
C ILE A 32 0.70 -21.75 -4.55
N GLU A 33 1.52 -20.83 -5.04
CA GLU A 33 2.75 -20.50 -4.34
C GLU A 33 2.43 -19.83 -3.00
N ILE A 34 3.06 -20.26 -1.92
CA ILE A 34 3.00 -19.58 -0.62
C ILE A 34 4.41 -19.51 -0.07
N THR A 35 4.97 -18.31 -0.09
CA THR A 35 6.36 -18.07 0.29
C THR A 35 6.54 -18.20 1.81
N LYS A 36 7.80 -18.30 2.26
CA LYS A 36 8.11 -18.22 3.69
C LYS A 36 7.74 -16.85 4.26
N ASN A 37 7.81 -15.80 3.44
CA ASN A 37 7.49 -14.43 3.84
C ASN A 37 6.00 -14.27 4.13
N ASP A 38 5.12 -14.84 3.30
CA ASP A 38 3.66 -14.83 3.50
C ASP A 38 3.29 -15.42 4.86
N VAL A 39 3.87 -16.60 5.18
CA VAL A 39 3.66 -17.27 6.47
C VAL A 39 4.17 -16.44 7.65
N ARG A 40 5.34 -15.81 7.53
CA ARG A 40 5.90 -14.94 8.58
C ARG A 40 4.98 -13.72 8.82
N LYS A 41 4.53 -13.07 7.75
CA LYS A 41 3.62 -11.92 7.80
C LYS A 41 2.29 -12.29 8.45
N PHE A 42 1.69 -13.41 8.05
CA PHE A 42 0.45 -13.92 8.64
C PHE A 42 0.57 -14.16 10.15
N LYS A 43 1.64 -14.82 10.60
CA LYS A 43 1.87 -15.08 12.03
C LYS A 43 2.04 -13.80 12.84
N ARG A 44 2.63 -12.75 12.27
CA ARG A 44 2.74 -11.44 12.92
C ARG A 44 1.35 -10.82 13.09
N LEU A 45 0.57 -10.75 12.01
CA LEU A 45 -0.81 -10.24 12.03
C LEU A 45 -1.69 -11.00 13.04
N GLN A 46 -1.55 -12.33 13.11
CA GLN A 46 -2.27 -13.17 14.06
C GLN A 46 -1.99 -12.83 15.53
N LYS A 47 -0.77 -12.36 15.86
CA LYS A 47 -0.44 -11.93 17.23
C LYS A 47 -1.02 -10.56 17.56
N GLU A 48 -1.06 -9.66 16.58
CA GLU A 48 -1.50 -8.28 16.75
C GLU A 48 -3.02 -8.15 16.78
N VAL A 49 -3.71 -8.93 15.94
CA VAL A 49 -5.16 -8.91 15.82
C VAL A 49 -5.71 -10.17 16.48
N ARG A 50 -6.33 -10.01 17.65
CA ARG A 50 -7.24 -11.03 18.21
C ARG A 50 -8.55 -11.03 17.42
N SER A 51 -8.45 -11.34 16.12
CA SER A 51 -9.60 -11.39 15.22
C SER A 51 -10.25 -12.76 15.31
N TYR A 52 -11.57 -12.77 15.42
CA TYR A 52 -12.36 -13.96 15.12
C TYR A 52 -12.55 -14.14 13.61
N ASP A 53 -12.33 -13.10 12.81
CA ASP A 53 -12.44 -13.14 11.36
C ASP A 53 -11.18 -13.66 10.67
N GLY A 54 -11.33 -14.03 9.39
CA GLY A 54 -10.24 -14.41 8.51
C GLY A 54 -9.13 -13.36 8.47
N LEU A 55 -7.88 -13.83 8.56
CA LEU A 55 -6.70 -13.01 8.39
C LEU A 55 -6.10 -13.28 7.00
N PRO A 56 -5.67 -12.25 6.26
CA PRO A 56 -5.08 -12.42 4.95
C PRO A 56 -3.74 -13.15 5.06
N LEU A 57 -3.65 -14.32 4.42
CA LEU A 57 -2.42 -15.08 4.26
C LEU A 57 -1.64 -14.58 3.04
N ARG A 58 -2.33 -14.43 1.89
CA ARG A 58 -1.73 -14.06 0.61
C ARG A 58 -2.73 -13.29 -0.26
N GLY A 59 -2.23 -12.35 -1.05
CA GLY A 59 -2.95 -11.67 -2.11
C GLY A 59 -2.19 -10.41 -2.58
N PRO A 60 -2.64 -9.76 -3.68
CA PRO A 60 -3.71 -10.18 -4.59
C PRO A 60 -3.49 -11.55 -5.21
N LEU A 61 -4.58 -12.30 -5.41
CA LEU A 61 -4.59 -13.53 -6.19
C LEU A 61 -4.98 -13.22 -7.64
N SER A 62 -4.32 -13.87 -8.58
CA SER A 62 -4.76 -13.90 -9.98
C SER A 62 -6.04 -14.71 -10.16
N ASP A 63 -6.81 -14.45 -11.22
CA ASP A 63 -8.04 -15.20 -11.52
C ASP A 63 -7.79 -16.71 -11.64
N ILE A 64 -6.61 -17.09 -12.16
CA ILE A 64 -6.17 -18.48 -12.27
C ILE A 64 -5.95 -19.09 -10.87
N GLU A 65 -5.30 -18.37 -9.96
CA GLU A 65 -5.11 -18.82 -8.57
C GLU A 65 -6.45 -18.93 -7.84
N VAL A 66 -7.36 -17.97 -8.04
CA VAL A 66 -8.72 -18.00 -7.47
C VAL A 66 -9.47 -19.25 -7.94
N ALA A 67 -9.50 -19.51 -9.26
CA ALA A 67 -10.15 -20.68 -9.82
C ALA A 67 -9.57 -21.99 -9.25
N LYS A 68 -8.25 -22.10 -9.12
CA LYS A 68 -7.59 -23.27 -8.52
C LYS A 68 -7.93 -23.45 -7.04
N LEU A 69 -8.01 -22.36 -6.27
CA LEU A 69 -8.33 -22.41 -4.85
C LEU A 69 -9.79 -22.81 -4.62
N VAL A 70 -10.75 -22.18 -5.29
CA VAL A 70 -12.18 -22.40 -5.06
C VAL A 70 -12.57 -23.88 -5.22
N THR A 71 -11.92 -24.61 -6.13
CA THR A 71 -12.15 -26.06 -6.32
C THR A 71 -11.58 -26.94 -5.19
N ARG A 72 -10.53 -26.49 -4.48
CA ARG A 72 -9.80 -27.30 -3.48
C ARG A 72 -10.08 -26.92 -2.03
N ILE A 73 -10.56 -25.69 -1.76
CA ILE A 73 -10.76 -25.21 -0.39
C ILE A 73 -11.99 -25.81 0.32
N GLN A 74 -12.92 -26.47 -0.39
CA GLN A 74 -14.13 -27.07 0.23
C GLN A 74 -13.80 -28.03 1.38
N ASN A 75 -12.65 -28.72 1.30
CA ASN A 75 -12.19 -29.67 2.32
C ASN A 75 -11.19 -29.07 3.32
N LEU A 76 -11.04 -27.74 3.35
CA LEU A 76 -10.12 -27.02 4.21
C LEU A 76 -10.90 -26.06 5.13
N PRO A 77 -11.34 -26.53 6.32
CA PRO A 77 -12.07 -25.68 7.25
C PRO A 77 -11.24 -24.46 7.65
N GLY A 78 -11.88 -23.28 7.63
CA GLY A 78 -11.25 -22.01 7.96
C GLY A 78 -10.36 -21.42 6.86
N VAL A 79 -10.40 -21.94 5.64
CA VAL A 79 -9.71 -21.36 4.47
C VAL A 79 -10.74 -20.76 3.53
N GLU A 80 -10.62 -19.47 3.22
CA GLU A 80 -11.57 -18.76 2.38
C GLU A 80 -10.86 -17.85 1.38
N VAL A 81 -11.44 -17.69 0.19
CA VAL A 81 -11.06 -16.64 -0.75
C VAL A 81 -12.04 -15.50 -0.57
N ARG A 82 -11.56 -14.34 -0.14
CA ARG A 82 -12.40 -13.17 0.15
C ARG A 82 -12.06 -11.98 -0.75
N PRO A 83 -13.08 -11.23 -1.23
CA PRO A 83 -12.84 -9.99 -1.92
C PRO A 83 -12.30 -8.93 -0.94
N ARG A 84 -11.28 -8.19 -1.36
CA ARG A 84 -10.74 -7.02 -0.67
C ARG A 84 -10.50 -5.89 -1.67
N LEU A 85 -10.48 -4.67 -1.14
CA LEU A 85 -10.05 -3.49 -1.90
C LEU A 85 -8.52 -3.45 -1.95
N ILE A 86 -7.99 -3.25 -3.15
CA ILE A 86 -6.56 -3.22 -3.44
C ILE A 86 -6.24 -1.87 -4.05
N ARG A 87 -5.20 -1.21 -3.54
CA ARG A 87 -4.75 0.06 -4.12
C ARG A 87 -4.19 -0.19 -5.52
N SER A 88 -4.45 0.71 -6.44
CA SER A 88 -4.05 0.60 -7.84
C SER A 88 -3.61 1.98 -8.33
N TYR A 89 -2.47 2.02 -9.01
CA TYR A 89 -1.91 3.22 -9.62
C TYR A 89 -1.91 3.07 -11.14
N PRO A 90 -3.00 3.49 -11.84
CA PRO A 90 -3.17 3.22 -13.28
C PRO A 90 -2.12 3.89 -14.17
N LEU A 91 -1.50 4.97 -13.69
CA LEU A 91 -0.44 5.68 -14.41
C LEU A 91 0.94 5.05 -14.20
N GLY A 92 1.03 3.97 -13.42
CA GLY A 92 2.27 3.22 -13.16
C GLY A 92 3.40 4.14 -12.72
N VAL A 93 4.54 4.06 -13.41
CA VAL A 93 5.75 4.82 -13.10
C VAL A 93 5.53 6.34 -13.06
N SER A 94 4.57 6.87 -13.81
CA SER A 94 4.27 8.32 -13.82
C SER A 94 3.65 8.81 -12.52
N SER A 95 3.22 7.91 -11.62
CA SER A 95 2.68 8.28 -10.31
C SER A 95 3.68 8.18 -9.15
N SER A 96 4.91 7.71 -9.42
CA SER A 96 5.90 7.27 -8.44
C SER A 96 6.17 8.25 -7.30
N HIS A 97 6.78 9.40 -7.58
CA HIS A 97 7.29 10.32 -6.56
C HIS A 97 6.26 11.37 -6.14
N VAL A 98 5.27 11.64 -6.99
CA VAL A 98 4.16 12.55 -6.70
C VAL A 98 3.20 11.90 -5.73
N LEU A 99 2.59 10.79 -6.14
CA LEU A 99 1.64 10.11 -5.29
C LEU A 99 2.35 9.35 -4.18
N GLY A 100 3.53 8.80 -4.48
CA GLY A 100 4.14 7.80 -3.63
C GLY A 100 3.43 6.47 -3.78
N HIS A 101 3.40 5.72 -2.70
CA HIS A 101 2.67 4.47 -2.64
C HIS A 101 2.24 4.19 -1.20
N ILE A 102 1.22 3.35 -1.04
CA ILE A 102 0.97 2.64 0.20
C ILE A 102 1.87 1.42 0.28
N GLY A 103 2.07 0.91 1.48
CA GLY A 103 2.74 -0.36 1.71
C GLY A 103 2.25 -0.99 2.99
N ARG A 104 2.56 -2.27 3.19
CA ARG A 104 2.22 -2.95 4.44
C ARG A 104 2.82 -2.24 5.65
N ILE A 105 2.05 -2.20 6.72
CA ILE A 105 2.47 -1.59 7.99
C ILE A 105 3.66 -2.37 8.56
N SER A 106 4.73 -1.65 8.88
CA SER A 106 5.90 -2.13 9.61
C SER A 106 5.82 -1.76 11.09
N GLU A 107 6.67 -2.38 11.91
CA GLU A 107 6.78 -2.04 13.33
C GLU A 107 7.19 -0.58 13.53
N ASP A 108 8.09 -0.06 12.68
CA ASP A 108 8.49 1.35 12.69
C ASP A 108 7.33 2.30 12.39
N ASP A 109 6.43 1.94 11.47
CA ASP A 109 5.22 2.74 11.24
C ASP A 109 4.35 2.78 12.48
N LEU A 110 4.10 1.62 13.11
CA LEU A 110 3.30 1.55 14.34
C LEU A 110 3.92 2.37 15.47
N LEU A 111 5.25 2.34 15.61
CA LEU A 111 5.97 3.17 16.58
C LEU A 111 5.82 4.67 16.26
N ARG A 112 5.96 5.07 14.98
CA ARG A 112 5.72 6.46 14.54
C ARG A 112 4.29 6.90 14.84
N GLN A 113 3.31 6.08 14.51
CA GLN A 113 1.90 6.36 14.77
C GLN A 113 1.56 6.35 16.26
N LYS A 114 2.24 5.54 17.08
CA LYS A 114 2.11 5.56 18.54
C LYS A 114 2.61 6.88 19.13
N LYS A 115 3.75 7.40 18.65
CA LYS A 115 4.26 8.73 19.04
C LYS A 115 3.29 9.86 18.68
N GLN A 116 2.54 9.70 17.59
CA GLN A 116 1.49 10.63 17.15
C GLN A 116 0.11 10.38 17.79
N ASN A 117 0.01 9.49 18.80
CA ASN A 117 -1.24 9.08 19.44
C ASN A 117 -2.30 8.46 18.50
N ASN A 118 -1.90 8.01 17.31
CA ASN A 118 -2.78 7.45 16.28
C ASN A 118 -2.78 5.93 16.23
N ALA A 119 -1.92 5.24 16.99
CA ALA A 119 -1.78 3.77 16.90
C ALA A 119 -3.11 2.99 17.04
N LYS A 120 -4.07 3.47 17.83
CA LYS A 120 -5.38 2.83 17.96
C LYS A 120 -6.19 2.86 16.65
N GLN A 121 -6.01 3.90 15.83
CA GLN A 121 -6.73 4.07 14.55
C GLN A 121 -6.21 3.13 13.45
N TYR A 122 -5.04 2.51 13.65
CA TYR A 122 -4.47 1.54 12.71
C TYR A 122 -4.84 0.09 13.04
N ARG A 123 -5.64 -0.15 14.09
CA ARG A 123 -6.12 -1.50 14.40
C ARG A 123 -7.00 -2.01 13.27
N GLY A 124 -6.66 -3.16 12.71
CA GLY A 124 -7.37 -3.78 11.59
C GLY A 124 -6.93 -3.28 10.21
N PHE A 125 -6.11 -2.22 10.13
CA PHE A 125 -5.46 -1.83 8.88
C PHE A 125 -4.24 -2.70 8.63
N THR A 126 -3.99 -3.00 7.35
CA THR A 126 -2.84 -3.79 6.90
C THR A 126 -1.82 -2.96 6.14
N HIS A 127 -2.23 -1.80 5.64
CA HIS A 127 -1.44 -0.89 4.80
C HIS A 127 -1.51 0.55 5.31
N ILE A 128 -0.50 1.33 4.96
CA ILE A 128 -0.35 2.76 5.28
C ILE A 128 0.37 3.46 4.11
N GLY A 129 0.08 4.73 3.86
CA GLY A 129 0.84 5.61 2.98
C GLY A 129 2.32 5.69 3.40
N LYS A 130 3.23 5.41 2.47
CA LYS A 130 4.68 5.33 2.74
C LYS A 130 5.46 6.52 2.21
N LEU A 131 5.00 7.14 1.14
CA LEU A 131 5.65 8.25 0.46
C LEU A 131 4.62 9.18 -0.18
N GLY A 132 5.05 10.37 -0.58
CA GLY A 132 4.29 11.29 -1.44
C GLY A 132 2.97 11.76 -0.85
N VAL A 133 1.98 11.95 -1.72
CA VAL A 133 0.59 12.29 -1.36
C VAL A 133 -0.04 11.23 -0.45
N GLU A 134 0.24 9.94 -0.68
CA GLU A 134 -0.31 8.84 0.15
C GLU A 134 0.11 8.99 1.62
N GLU A 135 1.39 9.26 1.91
CA GLU A 135 1.88 9.50 3.28
C GLU A 135 1.40 10.85 3.83
N SER A 136 1.49 11.92 3.02
CA SER A 136 1.19 13.28 3.46
C SER A 136 -0.28 13.46 3.84
N TYR A 137 -1.19 12.78 3.13
CA TYR A 137 -2.63 12.85 3.34
C TYR A 137 -3.22 11.56 3.92
N GLU A 138 -2.41 10.68 4.49
CA GLU A 138 -2.82 9.39 5.10
C GLU A 138 -4.04 9.56 6.01
N ASN A 139 -4.05 10.57 6.87
CA ASN A 139 -5.15 10.80 7.82
C ASN A 139 -6.49 11.11 7.14
N LEU A 140 -6.47 11.77 5.98
CA LEU A 140 -7.68 12.04 5.19
C LEU A 140 -8.08 10.82 4.36
N LEU A 141 -7.10 10.12 3.78
CA LEU A 141 -7.30 8.99 2.87
C LEU A 141 -7.72 7.70 3.59
N ARG A 142 -7.24 7.46 4.80
CA ARG A 142 -7.55 6.25 5.58
C ARG A 142 -8.97 6.24 6.14
N GLY A 143 -9.52 7.41 6.45
CA GLY A 143 -10.81 7.53 7.14
C GLY A 143 -10.74 7.13 8.61
N LYS A 144 -11.85 6.66 9.17
CA LYS A 144 -11.98 6.30 10.60
C LYS A 144 -12.46 4.86 10.75
N ILE A 145 -11.84 4.13 11.69
CA ILE A 145 -12.27 2.77 12.04
C ILE A 145 -13.65 2.78 12.70
N GLY A 146 -14.44 1.78 12.35
CA GLY A 146 -15.60 1.38 13.14
C GLY A 146 -15.21 0.40 14.24
N TYR A 147 -16.18 -0.01 15.05
CA TYR A 147 -16.00 -1.08 16.03
C TYR A 147 -17.30 -1.87 16.20
N GLN A 148 -17.15 -3.13 16.60
CA GLN A 148 -18.28 -4.02 16.88
C GLN A 148 -18.06 -4.68 18.24
N HIS A 149 -19.03 -4.54 19.13
CA HIS A 149 -19.06 -5.25 20.40
C HIS A 149 -19.80 -6.57 20.19
N VAL A 150 -19.08 -7.68 20.36
CA VAL A 150 -19.62 -9.03 20.25
C VAL A 150 -19.52 -9.72 21.59
N GLU A 151 -20.62 -10.35 22.02
CA GLU A 151 -20.64 -11.25 23.16
C GLU A 151 -20.11 -12.62 22.71
N VAL A 152 -19.16 -13.18 23.46
CA VAL A 152 -18.52 -14.45 23.14
C VAL A 152 -18.71 -15.46 24.26
N THR A 153 -18.92 -16.73 23.89
CA THR A 153 -18.92 -17.85 24.85
C THR A 153 -17.52 -18.04 25.46
N ALA A 154 -17.41 -18.79 26.56
CA ALA A 154 -16.10 -19.18 27.14
C ALA A 154 -15.19 -19.92 26.14
N GLY A 155 -15.77 -20.57 25.12
CA GLY A 155 -15.06 -21.20 24.00
C GLY A 155 -14.74 -20.26 22.83
N GLY A 156 -15.01 -18.96 22.95
CA GLY A 156 -14.69 -17.94 21.93
C GLY A 156 -15.63 -17.90 20.73
N LYS A 157 -16.79 -18.57 20.77
CA LYS A 157 -17.81 -18.44 19.71
C LYS A 157 -18.66 -17.20 19.94
N MET A 158 -18.86 -16.39 18.89
CA MET A 158 -19.76 -15.23 18.92
C MET A 158 -21.21 -15.68 19.15
N ILE A 159 -21.87 -15.07 20.13
CA ILE A 159 -23.27 -15.32 20.50
C ILE A 159 -24.17 -14.24 19.89
N ARG A 160 -23.83 -12.97 20.12
CA ARG A 160 -24.68 -11.84 19.74
C ARG A 160 -23.87 -10.56 19.55
N GLU A 161 -24.30 -9.72 18.63
CA GLU A 161 -23.81 -8.34 18.48
C GLU A 161 -24.55 -7.44 19.48
N LEU A 162 -23.81 -6.73 20.32
CA LEU A 162 -24.37 -5.84 21.35
C LEU A 162 -24.49 -4.39 20.87
N ASN A 163 -23.50 -3.91 20.10
CA ASN A 163 -23.47 -2.55 19.58
C ASN A 163 -22.42 -2.42 18.48
N ASN A 164 -22.71 -1.66 17.44
CA ASN A 164 -21.75 -1.37 16.36
C ASN A 164 -21.61 0.14 16.11
N SER A 165 -20.45 0.54 15.62
CA SER A 165 -20.18 1.86 15.08
C SER A 165 -19.59 1.65 13.69
N LEU A 166 -20.23 2.22 12.67
CA LEU A 166 -19.84 2.04 11.29
C LEU A 166 -18.52 2.78 11.00
N PRO A 167 -17.62 2.20 10.18
CA PRO A 167 -16.43 2.90 9.72
C PRO A 167 -16.82 4.09 8.82
N VAL A 168 -16.00 5.14 8.85
CA VAL A 168 -16.16 6.28 7.94
C VAL A 168 -15.11 6.16 6.84
N PRO A 169 -15.50 6.08 5.55
CA PRO A 169 -14.55 5.98 4.45
C PRO A 169 -13.67 7.23 4.38
N GLY A 170 -12.47 7.06 3.86
CA GLY A 170 -11.56 8.18 3.58
C GLY A 170 -12.10 9.16 2.54
N LYS A 171 -11.54 10.36 2.53
CA LYS A 171 -11.91 11.41 1.57
C LYS A 171 -11.19 11.20 0.24
N SER A 172 -11.86 11.54 -0.85
CA SER A 172 -11.20 11.71 -2.15
C SER A 172 -10.44 13.03 -2.17
N ILE A 173 -9.26 13.03 -2.78
CA ILE A 173 -8.40 14.21 -2.91
C ILE A 173 -8.23 14.54 -4.38
N ALA A 174 -8.50 15.78 -4.75
CA ALA A 174 -8.15 16.33 -6.06
C ALA A 174 -6.79 17.01 -5.95
N LEU A 175 -5.87 16.64 -6.83
CA LEU A 175 -4.56 17.28 -6.95
C LEU A 175 -4.58 18.30 -8.08
N THR A 176 -3.70 19.29 -8.01
CA THR A 176 -3.51 20.30 -9.06
C THR A 176 -2.65 19.81 -10.22
N ILE A 177 -2.15 18.57 -10.11
CA ILE A 177 -1.27 17.95 -11.09
C ILE A 177 -2.06 17.62 -12.36
N ASP A 178 -1.58 18.11 -13.50
CA ASP A 178 -2.04 17.69 -14.82
C ASP A 178 -1.29 16.42 -15.24
N ALA A 179 -2.02 15.30 -15.33
CA ALA A 179 -1.45 14.01 -15.68
C ALA A 179 -0.85 13.96 -17.11
N LYS A 180 -1.39 14.74 -18.06
CA LYS A 180 -0.86 14.82 -19.43
C LYS A 180 0.44 15.62 -19.45
N LEU A 181 0.48 16.75 -18.74
CA LEU A 181 1.70 17.55 -18.61
C LEU A 181 2.80 16.75 -17.92
N GLN A 182 2.47 16.07 -16.82
CA GLN A 182 3.42 15.21 -16.12
C GLN A 182 4.02 14.15 -17.05
N ARG A 183 3.18 13.45 -17.82
CA ARG A 183 3.63 12.45 -18.78
C ARG A 183 4.52 13.04 -19.88
N LEU A 184 4.11 14.17 -20.44
CA LEU A 184 4.87 14.88 -21.48
C LEU A 184 6.27 15.29 -20.98
N VAL A 185 6.37 15.76 -19.73
CA VAL A 185 7.65 16.10 -19.11
C VAL A 185 8.51 14.84 -18.93
N GLU A 186 7.95 13.76 -18.38
CA GLU A 186 8.68 12.49 -18.19
C GLU A 186 9.23 11.94 -19.52
N ASP A 187 8.41 11.92 -20.57
CA ASP A 187 8.81 11.48 -21.90
C ASP A 187 9.91 12.39 -22.47
N SER A 188 9.84 13.71 -22.18
CA SER A 188 10.86 14.68 -22.59
C SER A 188 12.20 14.47 -21.88
N PHE A 189 12.23 13.95 -20.65
CA PHE A 189 13.49 13.60 -19.97
C PHE A 189 14.23 12.47 -20.68
N GLY A 190 13.50 11.51 -21.27
CA GLY A 190 14.08 10.32 -21.86
C GLY A 190 14.90 9.53 -20.83
N LYS A 191 16.18 9.27 -21.13
CA LYS A 191 17.10 8.56 -20.23
C LYS A 191 17.86 9.48 -19.25
N ARG A 192 17.54 10.78 -19.22
CA ARG A 192 18.29 11.75 -18.40
C ARG A 192 17.84 11.70 -16.94
N LYS A 193 18.81 11.92 -16.05
CA LYS A 193 18.57 12.07 -14.61
C LYS A 193 18.25 13.52 -14.29
N GLY A 194 17.22 13.76 -13.50
CA GLY A 194 16.92 15.10 -13.00
C GLY A 194 15.53 15.20 -12.40
N GLY A 195 15.17 16.41 -11.98
CA GLY A 195 13.85 16.73 -11.47
C GLY A 195 13.30 17.96 -12.17
N LEU A 196 11.97 18.05 -12.26
CA LEU A 196 11.26 19.22 -12.74
C LEU A 196 10.04 19.47 -11.86
N VAL A 197 9.79 20.73 -11.54
CA VAL A 197 8.54 21.17 -10.92
C VAL A 197 7.98 22.29 -11.79
N ALA A 198 6.77 22.10 -12.31
CA ALA A 198 6.01 23.14 -12.97
C ALA A 198 5.03 23.74 -11.96
N ILE A 199 5.12 25.04 -11.73
CA ILE A 199 4.31 25.78 -10.76
C ILE A 199 3.54 26.87 -11.50
N GLU A 200 2.25 26.99 -11.23
CA GLU A 200 1.46 28.16 -11.61
C GLU A 200 1.82 29.32 -10.65
N PRO A 201 2.53 30.37 -11.10
CA PRO A 201 3.08 31.37 -10.18
C PRO A 201 2.01 32.19 -9.44
N SER A 202 0.84 32.37 -10.05
CA SER A 202 -0.24 33.17 -9.48
C SER A 202 -0.93 32.49 -8.29
N THR A 203 -1.02 31.15 -8.30
CA THR A 203 -1.72 30.35 -7.27
C THR A 203 -0.77 29.54 -6.40
N GLY A 204 0.46 29.30 -6.87
CA GLY A 204 1.41 28.37 -6.25
C GLY A 204 1.07 26.90 -6.51
N GLU A 205 0.09 26.61 -7.38
CA GLU A 205 -0.31 25.23 -7.70
C GLU A 205 0.80 24.49 -8.44
N ILE A 206 1.03 23.24 -8.05
CA ILE A 206 1.99 22.36 -8.74
C ILE A 206 1.23 21.64 -9.86
N LEU A 207 1.61 21.92 -11.11
CA LEU A 207 1.01 21.36 -12.31
C LEU A 207 1.70 20.07 -12.76
N ALA A 208 3.01 19.95 -12.51
CA ALA A 208 3.77 18.73 -12.75
C ALA A 208 4.92 18.63 -11.74
N PHE A 209 5.18 17.42 -11.25
CA PHE A 209 6.26 17.14 -10.32
C PHE A 209 6.94 15.84 -10.75
N VAL A 210 8.12 15.95 -11.36
CA VAL A 210 8.78 14.84 -12.04
C VAL A 210 10.16 14.60 -11.44
N SER A 211 10.49 13.33 -11.21
CA SER A 211 11.81 12.88 -10.77
C SER A 211 12.22 11.67 -11.61
N MET A 212 13.30 11.81 -12.37
CA MET A 212 13.79 10.79 -13.30
C MET A 212 15.17 10.26 -12.88
N PRO A 213 15.40 8.92 -12.96
CA PRO A 213 14.42 7.88 -13.30
C PRO A 213 13.37 7.64 -12.20
N ASN A 214 12.22 7.09 -12.60
CA ASN A 214 11.09 6.72 -11.74
C ASN A 214 11.03 5.21 -11.47
N PHE A 215 10.02 4.77 -10.72
CA PHE A 215 9.78 3.36 -10.36
C PHE A 215 8.28 3.08 -10.35
N ASP A 216 7.86 1.82 -10.48
CA ASP A 216 6.43 1.48 -10.42
C ASP A 216 5.95 1.37 -8.96
N PRO A 217 5.05 2.26 -8.48
CA PRO A 217 4.53 2.19 -7.12
C PRO A 217 3.66 0.94 -6.87
N ASN A 218 3.10 0.32 -7.91
CA ASN A 218 2.29 -0.90 -7.74
C ASN A 218 3.12 -2.07 -7.18
N ALA A 219 4.43 -2.10 -7.44
CA ALA A 219 5.33 -3.14 -6.93
C ALA A 219 5.47 -3.13 -5.40
N PHE A 220 5.07 -2.05 -4.71
CA PHE A 220 5.30 -1.88 -3.28
C PHE A 220 4.11 -2.23 -2.39
N ILE A 221 2.90 -2.34 -2.94
CA ILE A 221 1.64 -2.41 -2.18
C ILE A 221 1.66 -3.55 -1.14
N ASP A 222 1.79 -4.80 -1.59
CA ASP A 222 1.82 -5.99 -0.71
C ASP A 222 3.24 -6.43 -0.27
N GLY A 223 4.23 -5.63 -0.63
CA GLY A 223 5.65 -5.87 -0.45
C GLY A 223 6.35 -6.21 -1.76
N ILE A 224 7.44 -5.51 -2.00
CA ILE A 224 8.26 -5.64 -3.21
C ILE A 224 9.04 -6.96 -3.23
N ASP A 225 9.19 -7.52 -4.43
CA ASP A 225 10.07 -8.66 -4.67
C ASP A 225 11.53 -8.30 -4.35
N GLN A 226 12.27 -9.26 -3.79
CA GLN A 226 13.63 -9.01 -3.34
C GLN A 226 14.55 -8.57 -4.50
N LYS A 227 14.41 -9.18 -5.69
CA LYS A 227 15.23 -8.84 -6.85
C LYS A 227 14.93 -7.42 -7.34
N ILE A 228 13.66 -7.05 -7.46
CA ILE A 228 13.26 -5.70 -7.88
C ILE A 228 13.74 -4.66 -6.85
N TRP A 229 13.61 -4.95 -5.56
CA TRP A 229 14.13 -4.09 -4.51
C TRP A 229 15.64 -3.89 -4.62
N GLU A 230 16.40 -4.97 -4.82
CA GLU A 230 17.86 -4.91 -5.00
C GLU A 230 18.23 -4.09 -6.24
N GLU A 231 17.55 -4.27 -7.36
CA GLU A 231 17.73 -3.48 -8.59
C GLU A 231 17.49 -1.98 -8.34
N LEU A 232 16.40 -1.61 -7.68
CA LEU A 232 16.07 -0.21 -7.39
C LEU A 232 17.02 0.43 -6.36
N ASN A 233 17.43 -0.33 -5.34
CA ASN A 233 18.24 0.16 -4.24
C ASN A 233 19.73 0.28 -4.60
N THR A 234 20.25 -0.63 -5.42
CA THR A 234 21.67 -0.64 -5.84
C THR A 234 21.91 0.13 -7.13
N SER A 235 20.84 0.55 -7.83
CA SER A 235 20.97 1.30 -9.08
C SER A 235 21.79 2.59 -8.88
N PRO A 236 22.84 2.80 -9.71
CA PRO A 236 23.63 4.04 -9.68
C PRO A 236 22.80 5.27 -10.07
N ASP A 237 21.67 5.05 -10.75
CA ASP A 237 20.77 6.12 -11.17
C ASP A 237 19.76 6.51 -10.08
N LYS A 238 19.76 5.84 -8.92
CA LYS A 238 18.98 6.22 -7.72
C LYS A 238 17.51 6.54 -8.05
N PRO A 239 16.72 5.60 -8.58
CA PRO A 239 15.31 5.83 -8.95
C PRO A 239 14.43 6.14 -7.73
N LEU A 240 14.77 5.63 -6.54
CA LEU A 240 14.03 5.91 -5.30
C LEU A 240 14.23 7.34 -4.76
N LEU A 241 15.21 8.08 -5.30
CA LEU A 241 15.46 9.47 -4.87
C LEU A 241 14.41 10.40 -5.45
N ASN A 242 13.65 11.06 -4.58
CA ASN A 242 12.80 12.20 -4.95
C ASN A 242 13.70 13.43 -5.17
N ARG A 243 14.10 13.68 -6.42
CA ARG A 243 15.05 14.74 -6.78
C ARG A 243 14.52 16.16 -6.55
N PRO A 244 13.25 16.49 -6.90
CA PRO A 244 12.73 17.82 -6.61
C PRO A 244 12.74 18.21 -5.14
N LEU A 245 12.53 17.26 -4.22
CA LEU A 245 12.49 17.56 -2.78
C LEU A 245 13.79 17.30 -2.02
N LYS A 246 14.55 16.27 -2.41
CA LYS A 246 15.73 15.79 -1.67
C LYS A 246 17.03 15.90 -2.47
N GLY A 247 16.96 16.32 -3.73
CA GLY A 247 18.13 16.53 -4.56
C GLY A 247 18.89 17.77 -4.12
N LEU A 248 20.14 17.58 -3.67
CA LEU A 248 21.03 18.67 -3.32
C LEU A 248 21.96 18.94 -4.50
N TYR A 249 21.79 20.10 -5.12
CA TYR A 249 22.57 20.56 -6.26
C TYR A 249 23.06 21.98 -6.00
N PRO A 250 24.30 22.32 -6.38
CA PRO A 250 24.71 23.71 -6.45
C PRO A 250 23.76 24.47 -7.40
N PRO A 251 23.14 25.58 -6.98
CA PRO A 251 22.17 26.29 -7.80
C PRO A 251 22.80 26.91 -9.06
N GLY A 252 24.11 27.18 -9.03
CA GLY A 252 24.80 27.82 -10.14
C GLY A 252 24.23 29.21 -10.41
N SER A 253 24.02 29.56 -11.69
CA SER A 253 23.55 30.89 -12.07
C SER A 253 22.06 31.14 -11.85
N THR A 254 21.26 30.14 -11.47
CA THR A 254 19.80 30.33 -11.22
C THR A 254 19.51 31.22 -10.01
N TYR A 255 20.47 31.39 -9.10
CA TYR A 255 20.37 32.33 -7.99
C TYR A 255 20.51 33.80 -8.43
N LYS A 256 21.14 34.08 -9.59
CA LYS A 256 21.33 35.45 -10.06
C LYS A 256 19.98 36.03 -10.49
N ASN A 257 19.59 37.15 -9.87
CA ASN A 257 18.36 37.82 -10.23
C ASN A 257 18.47 38.39 -11.67
N PRO A 258 17.48 38.15 -12.56
CA PRO A 258 17.46 38.76 -13.89
C PRO A 258 17.45 40.29 -13.88
N LEU A 259 17.03 40.93 -12.77
CA LEU A 259 17.03 42.39 -12.58
C LEU A 259 18.42 42.97 -12.25
N TRP A 260 19.47 42.15 -12.15
CA TRP A 260 20.84 42.60 -11.92
C TRP A 260 21.65 42.78 -13.22
N ARG A 261 20.95 43.02 -14.34
CA ARG A 261 21.54 43.34 -15.65
C ARG A 261 21.10 44.71 -16.11
#